data_AF-A0A820C1H6-F1
#
_entry.id   AF-A0A820C1H6-F1
#
_cell.length_a   1.000
_cell.length_b   1.000
_cell.length_c   1.000
_cell.angle_alpha   90.00
_cell.angle_beta   90.00
_cell.angle_gamma   90.00
#
_symmetry.space_group_name_H-M   'P 1'
#
loop_
_entity.id
_entity.type
_entity.pdbx_description
1 polymer ?
#
loop_
_entity_poly.entity_id
_entity_poly.type
_entity_poly.pdbx_seq_one_letter_code
_entity_poly.pdbx_strand_id
1 'polypeptide(L)'
;MSFDVSRNFIDKSISLYRGDLRDVPEQRPTSVRVFISSTFTDTIDERDSLIRIVYPKLQKYCLETYNVQFHYSDMRWGIPDQSINDHSTEDMCLQELDRCCQLSLATNCVILLSHRYGGRMLPVRIREHLFNELQTFIFDEEDKSLLNTAYRLDTNQTYLSNEQSMEYSYVLLPVNPEAKTQWKKDEKRLQEVLRYASARCFENKKISENERNEFHISTTAKEIYRALQNNEHRQQRMVVFLREIEDIACVEPDLKSKFTDEKFNSTEGSNVEAQKFLAELKTYIKSKLSEDNIFTYKVHWKDESSKREYLNEFLARFYQVIKDQIDYHIKRSQSKDALYTEALEHAIRCKMFNKNYSPREDIMQQIKNFVLSNTSGAPCILHGDSGTGKSSIMAQIPVEVKH
;
A
#
# COMPACT_ATOMS: atom_id res chain seq x y z
N MET A 1 -15.57 -18.55 18.36
CA MET A 1 -15.16 -17.25 17.77
C MET A 1 -15.44 -16.03 18.65
N SER A 2 -16.48 -16.01 19.51
CA SER A 2 -16.76 -14.86 20.40
C SER A 2 -15.76 -14.68 21.55
N PHE A 3 -15.23 -15.78 22.11
CA PHE A 3 -14.30 -15.76 23.25
C PHE A 3 -12.90 -15.22 22.93
N ASP A 4 -12.40 -15.45 21.72
CA ASP A 4 -11.05 -15.01 21.32
C ASP A 4 -11.00 -13.49 21.09
N VAL A 5 -12.07 -12.95 20.54
CA VAL A 5 -12.27 -11.51 20.35
C VAL A 5 -12.26 -10.77 21.69
N SER A 6 -12.92 -11.33 22.71
CA SER A 6 -12.98 -10.70 24.04
C SER A 6 -11.62 -10.68 24.74
N ARG A 7 -10.80 -11.73 24.61
CA ARG A 7 -9.44 -11.76 25.18
C ARG A 7 -8.54 -10.72 24.51
N ASN A 8 -8.56 -10.67 23.17
CA ASN A 8 -7.78 -9.70 22.41
C ASN A 8 -8.15 -8.23 22.73
N PHE A 9 -9.43 -7.95 23.01
CA PHE A 9 -9.85 -6.60 23.44
C PHE A 9 -9.37 -6.28 24.87
N ILE A 10 -9.46 -7.24 25.79
CA ILE A 10 -8.99 -7.08 27.17
C ILE A 10 -7.48 -6.83 27.21
N ASP A 11 -6.69 -7.62 26.49
CA ASP A 11 -5.23 -7.48 26.45
C ASP A 11 -4.81 -6.13 25.85
N LYS A 12 -5.47 -5.70 24.76
CA LYS A 12 -5.27 -4.35 24.19
C LYS A 12 -5.66 -3.25 25.15
N SER A 13 -6.76 -3.40 25.89
CA SER A 13 -7.21 -2.43 26.89
C SER A 13 -6.23 -2.32 28.05
N ILE A 14 -5.77 -3.45 28.59
CA ILE A 14 -4.77 -3.48 29.66
C ILE A 14 -3.46 -2.84 29.21
N SER A 15 -3.01 -3.15 27.99
CA SER A 15 -1.79 -2.56 27.41
C SER A 15 -1.91 -1.04 27.29
N LEU A 16 -3.03 -0.56 26.75
CA LEU A 16 -3.36 0.85 26.63
C LEU A 16 -3.39 1.55 28.00
N TYR A 17 -4.07 0.96 28.99
CA TYR A 17 -4.17 1.51 30.35
C TYR A 17 -2.83 1.52 31.10
N ARG A 18 -1.88 0.65 30.71
CA ARG A 18 -0.49 0.67 31.20
C ARG A 18 0.40 1.70 30.49
N GLY A 19 -0.15 2.48 29.56
CA GLY A 19 0.61 3.48 28.80
C GLY A 19 1.51 2.87 27.72
N ASP A 20 1.20 1.66 27.22
CA ASP A 20 1.90 1.10 26.07
C ASP A 20 1.40 1.74 24.76
N LEU A 21 2.25 2.57 24.15
CA LEU A 21 1.94 3.30 22.93
C LEU A 21 2.33 2.57 21.64
N ARG A 22 2.91 1.35 21.73
CA ARG A 22 3.43 0.62 20.57
C ARG A 22 2.33 0.34 19.53
N ASP A 23 1.23 -0.23 19.97
CA ASP A 23 0.10 -0.64 19.13
C ASP A 23 -1.00 0.44 18.98
N VAL A 24 -0.77 1.63 19.55
CA VAL A 24 -1.70 2.75 19.43
C VAL A 24 -1.63 3.31 18.01
N PRO A 25 -2.76 3.48 17.30
CA PRO A 25 -2.76 4.05 15.96
C PRO A 25 -2.25 5.50 15.98
N GLU A 26 -1.66 5.97 14.88
CA GLU A 26 -1.18 7.36 14.82
C GLU A 26 -2.33 8.39 14.84
N GLN A 27 -3.47 8.00 14.31
CA GLN A 27 -4.69 8.79 14.25
C GLN A 27 -5.90 7.88 14.37
N ARG A 28 -7.01 8.40 14.91
CA ARG A 28 -8.28 7.69 14.92
C ARG A 28 -8.86 7.69 13.50
N PRO A 29 -9.28 6.53 12.96
CA PRO A 29 -10.07 6.49 11.73
C PRO A 29 -11.36 7.31 11.89
N THR A 30 -11.60 8.28 11.01
CA THR A 30 -12.81 9.13 11.00
C THR A 30 -13.66 8.97 9.75
N SER A 31 -13.18 8.17 8.79
CA SER A 31 -13.81 7.98 7.50
C SER A 31 -13.54 6.57 6.99
N VAL A 32 -14.37 6.12 6.05
CA VAL A 32 -14.07 4.92 5.26
C VAL A 32 -13.16 5.36 4.12
N ARG A 33 -11.97 4.75 4.00
CA ARG A 33 -10.97 5.05 2.97
C ARG A 33 -10.60 3.78 2.24
N VAL A 34 -10.93 3.70 0.95
CA VAL A 34 -10.72 2.49 0.15
C VAL A 34 -9.66 2.77 -0.93
N PHE A 35 -8.53 2.09 -0.85
CA PHE A 35 -7.55 2.06 -1.94
C PHE A 35 -8.03 1.09 -3.03
N ILE A 36 -7.99 1.51 -4.30
CA ILE A 36 -8.34 0.66 -5.44
C ILE A 36 -7.05 0.30 -6.18
N SER A 37 -6.68 -0.98 -6.14
CA SER A 37 -5.54 -1.52 -6.87
C SER A 37 -6.03 -2.26 -8.10
N SER A 38 -5.50 -1.89 -9.26
CA SER A 38 -5.74 -2.56 -10.54
C SER A 38 -4.58 -2.28 -11.49
N THR A 39 -4.56 -2.93 -12.66
CA THR A 39 -3.75 -2.42 -13.76
C THR A 39 -4.47 -1.28 -14.49
N PHE A 40 -3.78 -0.58 -15.39
CA PHE A 40 -4.31 0.64 -16.02
C PHE A 40 -5.45 0.36 -17.01
N THR A 41 -5.40 -0.73 -17.77
CA THR A 41 -6.24 -0.88 -18.96
C THR A 41 -7.26 -2.01 -18.88
N ASP A 42 -6.97 -3.06 -18.13
CA ASP A 42 -7.76 -4.29 -18.17
C ASP A 42 -9.05 -4.23 -17.34
N THR A 43 -9.20 -3.23 -16.46
CA THR A 43 -10.41 -3.05 -15.65
C THR A 43 -11.03 -1.64 -15.79
N ILE A 44 -10.86 -0.99 -16.95
CA ILE A 44 -11.39 0.37 -17.19
C ILE A 44 -12.92 0.39 -17.05
N ASP A 45 -13.62 -0.59 -17.63
CA ASP A 45 -15.09 -0.63 -17.65
C ASP A 45 -15.67 -0.72 -16.22
N GLU A 46 -15.04 -1.52 -15.38
CA GLU A 46 -15.35 -1.67 -13.96
C GLU A 46 -15.09 -0.36 -13.20
N ARG A 47 -13.89 0.22 -13.36
CA ARG A 47 -13.49 1.45 -12.64
C ARG A 47 -14.37 2.64 -13.01
N ASP A 48 -14.61 2.86 -14.30
CA ASP A 48 -15.47 3.95 -14.77
C ASP A 48 -16.91 3.79 -14.26
N SER A 49 -17.40 2.56 -14.21
CA SER A 49 -18.75 2.26 -13.72
C SER A 49 -18.86 2.43 -12.20
N LEU A 50 -17.83 2.06 -11.43
CA LEU A 50 -17.78 2.30 -9.99
C LEU A 50 -17.87 3.80 -9.67
N ILE A 51 -17.10 4.62 -10.39
CA ILE A 51 -17.10 6.08 -10.24
C ILE A 51 -18.48 6.67 -10.54
N ARG A 52 -19.12 6.22 -11.62
CA ARG A 52 -20.42 6.77 -12.05
C ARG A 52 -21.59 6.30 -11.18
N ILE A 53 -21.57 5.05 -10.71
CA ILE A 53 -22.76 4.39 -10.17
C ILE A 53 -22.63 4.05 -8.69
N VAL A 54 -21.48 3.51 -8.25
CA VAL A 54 -21.36 2.87 -6.93
C VAL A 54 -20.82 3.82 -5.87
N TYR A 55 -19.74 4.55 -6.16
CA TYR A 55 -19.14 5.47 -5.18
C TYR A 55 -20.10 6.55 -4.69
N PRO A 56 -20.94 7.19 -5.53
CA PRO A 56 -21.93 8.15 -5.05
C PRO A 56 -22.95 7.52 -4.08
N LYS A 57 -23.35 6.26 -4.33
CA LYS A 57 -24.26 5.53 -3.45
C LYS A 57 -23.61 5.20 -2.10
N LEU A 58 -22.34 4.78 -2.10
CA LEU A 58 -21.59 4.50 -0.87
C LEU A 58 -21.34 5.77 -0.06
N GLN A 59 -21.01 6.89 -0.72
CA GLN A 59 -20.87 8.20 -0.08
C GLN A 59 -22.16 8.64 0.61
N LYS A 60 -23.29 8.59 -0.12
CA LYS A 60 -24.61 8.89 0.44
C LYS A 60 -24.92 7.97 1.64
N TYR A 61 -24.71 6.66 1.47
CA TYR A 61 -24.98 5.67 2.51
C TYR A 61 -24.18 5.92 3.79
N CYS A 62 -22.87 6.15 3.68
CA CYS A 62 -21.99 6.39 4.82
C CYS A 62 -22.37 7.67 5.58
N LEU A 63 -22.70 8.73 4.83
CA LEU A 63 -23.08 10.01 5.40
C LEU A 63 -24.43 9.91 6.13
N GLU A 64 -25.45 9.34 5.48
CA GLU A 64 -26.81 9.25 6.04
C GLU A 64 -26.91 8.26 7.20
N THR A 65 -26.17 7.14 7.16
CA THR A 65 -26.31 6.06 8.14
C THR A 65 -25.38 6.24 9.35
N TYR A 66 -24.16 6.72 9.12
CA TYR A 66 -23.11 6.76 10.14
C TYR A 66 -22.51 8.14 10.36
N ASN A 67 -22.91 9.16 9.59
CA ASN A 67 -22.32 10.49 9.59
C ASN A 67 -20.78 10.46 9.38
N VAL A 68 -20.31 9.56 8.51
CA VAL A 68 -18.89 9.45 8.13
C VAL A 68 -18.72 9.63 6.64
N GLN A 69 -17.55 10.14 6.24
CA GLN A 69 -17.22 10.28 4.83
C GLN A 69 -16.73 8.95 4.25
N PHE A 70 -17.05 8.72 2.96
CA PHE A 70 -16.47 7.65 2.15
C PHE A 70 -15.52 8.26 1.12
N HIS A 71 -14.26 7.85 1.19
CA HIS A 71 -13.20 8.22 0.27
C HIS A 71 -12.72 6.98 -0.47
N TYR A 72 -12.46 7.13 -1.76
CA TYR A 72 -11.78 6.12 -2.57
C TYR A 72 -10.55 6.75 -3.20
N SER A 73 -9.49 5.95 -3.34
CA SER A 73 -8.23 6.34 -3.96
C SER A 73 -7.93 5.38 -5.11
N ASP A 74 -8.29 5.79 -6.33
CA ASP A 74 -7.85 5.15 -7.57
C ASP A 74 -6.75 6.02 -8.20
N MET A 75 -5.49 5.62 -7.98
CA MET A 75 -4.32 6.34 -8.50
C MET A 75 -4.03 6.04 -9.97
N ARG A 76 -4.89 5.27 -10.65
CA ARG A 76 -4.80 4.98 -12.10
C ARG A 76 -5.83 5.79 -12.89
N TRP A 77 -6.71 6.55 -12.23
CA TRP A 77 -7.73 7.37 -12.86
C TRP A 77 -7.28 8.83 -12.98
N GLY A 78 -7.42 9.42 -14.18
CA GLY A 78 -7.07 10.81 -14.43
C GLY A 78 -5.57 11.11 -14.48
N ILE A 79 -4.69 10.11 -14.34
CA ILE A 79 -3.25 10.22 -14.58
C ILE A 79 -3.00 9.85 -16.05
N PRO A 80 -2.76 10.81 -16.96
CA PRO A 80 -2.29 10.46 -18.30
C PRO A 80 -0.94 9.74 -18.20
N ASP A 81 -0.71 8.74 -19.05
CA ASP A 81 0.55 7.96 -19.16
C ASP A 81 1.82 8.82 -19.23
N GLN A 82 1.68 10.13 -19.49
CA GLN A 82 2.74 11.12 -19.63
C GLN A 82 3.14 11.82 -18.33
N SER A 83 2.45 11.55 -17.21
CA SER A 83 2.72 12.13 -15.88
C SER A 83 3.47 11.20 -14.92
N ILE A 84 3.85 10.00 -15.40
CA ILE A 84 4.67 8.98 -14.69
C ILE A 84 6.18 9.35 -14.76
N ASN A 85 6.50 10.62 -15.00
CA ASN A 85 7.89 11.08 -15.17
C ASN A 85 8.61 11.33 -13.84
N ASP A 86 7.87 11.43 -12.74
CA ASP A 86 8.46 11.30 -11.41
C ASP A 86 8.42 9.81 -11.06
N HIS A 87 9.60 9.20 -11.02
CA HIS A 87 9.83 7.81 -10.61
C HIS A 87 9.27 7.49 -9.20
N SER A 88 8.64 8.45 -8.51
CA SER A 88 7.96 8.34 -7.23
C SER A 88 6.52 7.83 -7.30
N THR A 89 5.92 7.64 -8.49
CA THR A 89 4.50 7.25 -8.61
C THR A 89 4.18 5.95 -7.86
N GLU A 90 5.09 4.97 -7.88
CA GLU A 90 4.94 3.72 -7.11
C GLU A 90 4.98 3.96 -5.60
N ASP A 91 5.95 4.74 -5.11
CA ASP A 91 6.08 5.07 -3.68
C ASP A 91 4.83 5.79 -3.17
N MET A 92 4.28 6.71 -3.97
CA MET A 92 3.03 7.39 -3.64
C MET A 92 1.84 6.42 -3.55
N CYS A 93 1.73 5.46 -4.46
CA CYS A 93 0.70 4.41 -4.40
C CYS A 93 0.83 3.56 -3.13
N LEU A 94 2.04 3.13 -2.79
CA LEU A 94 2.28 2.31 -1.60
C LEU A 94 2.02 3.09 -0.30
N GLN A 95 2.36 4.38 -0.26
CA GLN A 95 2.06 5.27 0.87
C GLN A 95 0.55 5.49 1.03
N GLU A 96 -0.19 5.73 -0.06
CA GLU A 96 -1.64 5.88 0.00
C GLU A 96 -2.33 4.57 0.42
N LEU A 97 -1.86 3.42 -0.07
CA LEU A 97 -2.33 2.11 0.39
C LEU A 97 -2.14 1.93 1.90
N ASP A 98 -0.94 2.23 2.42
CA ASP A 98 -0.68 2.14 3.87
C ASP A 98 -1.59 3.10 4.65
N ARG A 99 -1.82 4.30 4.12
CA ARG A 99 -2.70 5.28 4.73
C ARG A 99 -4.14 4.79 4.78
N CYS A 100 -4.66 4.19 3.72
CA CYS A 100 -5.99 3.56 3.72
C CYS A 100 -6.05 2.39 4.71
N CYS A 101 -5.01 1.55 4.77
CA CYS A 101 -4.91 0.46 5.74
C CYS A 101 -4.93 0.95 7.20
N GLN A 102 -4.31 2.09 7.48
CA GLN A 102 -4.22 2.66 8.82
C GLN A 102 -5.48 3.45 9.22
N LEU A 103 -6.06 4.21 8.29
CA LEU A 103 -7.06 5.24 8.60
C LEU A 103 -8.49 4.88 8.18
N SER A 104 -8.72 3.75 7.51
CA SER A 104 -10.08 3.34 7.13
C SER A 104 -10.84 2.70 8.30
N LEU A 105 -12.09 3.13 8.48
CA LEU A 105 -13.04 2.54 9.43
C LEU A 105 -13.48 1.12 9.05
N ALA A 106 -13.43 0.76 7.77
CA ALA A 106 -13.96 -0.51 7.25
C ALA A 106 -13.03 -1.05 6.16
N THR A 107 -13.56 -1.39 4.98
CA THR A 107 -12.74 -1.81 3.83
C THR A 107 -11.59 -0.84 3.61
N ASN A 108 -10.37 -1.37 3.51
CA ASN A 108 -9.16 -0.57 3.32
C ASN A 108 -8.62 -0.66 1.89
N CYS A 109 -8.80 -1.79 1.22
CA CYS A 109 -8.22 -2.09 -0.08
C CYS A 109 -9.17 -2.97 -0.88
N VAL A 110 -9.37 -2.62 -2.15
CA VAL A 110 -10.05 -3.46 -3.13
C VAL A 110 -9.10 -3.74 -4.28
N ILE A 111 -8.95 -5.01 -4.64
CA ILE A 111 -8.17 -5.44 -5.80
C ILE A 111 -9.13 -5.78 -6.94
N LEU A 112 -8.89 -5.19 -8.11
CA LEU A 112 -9.50 -5.59 -9.37
C LEU A 112 -8.39 -6.21 -10.23
N LEU A 113 -8.51 -7.51 -10.51
CA LEU A 113 -7.46 -8.25 -11.23
C LEU A 113 -8.07 -9.12 -12.34
N SER A 114 -7.49 -9.05 -13.53
CA SER A 114 -7.96 -9.82 -14.69
C SER A 114 -6.82 -10.65 -15.29
N HIS A 115 -6.38 -10.30 -16.51
CA HIS A 115 -5.41 -11.03 -17.31
C HIS A 115 -4.04 -10.32 -17.42
N ARG A 116 -3.90 -9.12 -16.87
CA ARG A 116 -2.61 -8.42 -16.82
C ARG A 116 -1.93 -8.58 -15.47
N TYR A 117 -0.63 -8.85 -15.51
CA TYR A 117 0.24 -8.75 -14.35
C TYR A 117 0.57 -7.29 -14.03
N GLY A 118 0.73 -6.45 -15.05
CA GLY A 118 0.98 -5.01 -14.92
C GLY A 118 2.44 -4.61 -15.16
N GLY A 119 2.66 -3.29 -15.15
CA GLY A 119 3.96 -2.68 -15.41
C GLY A 119 5.02 -3.05 -14.36
N ARG A 120 6.22 -3.38 -14.84
CA ARG A 120 7.41 -3.68 -14.03
C ARG A 120 8.38 -2.52 -14.18
N MET A 121 8.18 -1.52 -13.32
CA MET A 121 8.87 -0.23 -13.38
C MET A 121 10.35 -0.36 -13.05
N LEU A 122 11.15 0.60 -13.53
CA LEU A 122 12.53 0.73 -13.09
C LEU A 122 12.57 1.04 -11.59
N PRO A 123 13.43 0.37 -10.80
CA PRO A 123 13.58 0.71 -9.39
C PRO A 123 14.20 2.10 -9.26
N VAL A 124 13.63 2.95 -8.38
CA VAL A 124 14.16 4.29 -8.11
C VAL A 124 15.57 4.23 -7.54
N ARG A 125 15.86 3.18 -6.77
CA ARG A 125 17.15 2.95 -6.14
C ARG A 125 17.57 1.51 -6.34
N ILE A 126 18.85 1.31 -6.62
CA ILE A 126 19.50 0.00 -6.70
C ILE A 126 20.69 0.04 -5.75
N ARG A 127 20.77 -0.93 -4.83
CA ARG A 127 21.93 -1.08 -3.92
C ARG A 127 23.23 -1.19 -4.70
N GLU A 128 24.31 -0.62 -4.18
CA GLU A 128 25.60 -0.54 -4.89
C GLU A 128 26.12 -1.93 -5.30
N HIS A 129 26.11 -2.92 -4.41
CA HIS A 129 26.54 -4.28 -4.75
C HIS A 129 25.67 -4.87 -5.88
N LEU A 130 24.36 -4.67 -5.80
CA LEU A 130 23.40 -5.18 -6.78
C LEU A 130 23.63 -4.51 -8.15
N PHE A 131 23.85 -3.19 -8.17
CA PHE A 131 24.17 -2.45 -9.39
C PHE A 131 25.45 -2.96 -10.05
N ASN A 132 26.50 -3.19 -9.24
CA ASN A 132 27.77 -3.73 -9.72
C ASN A 132 27.62 -5.15 -10.28
N GLU A 133 26.87 -6.02 -9.61
CA GLU A 133 26.65 -7.38 -10.10
C GLU A 133 25.86 -7.40 -11.42
N LEU A 134 24.83 -6.56 -11.55
CA LEU A 134 24.03 -6.44 -12.77
C LEU A 134 24.91 -6.06 -13.98
N GLN A 135 25.83 -5.11 -13.81
CA GLN A 135 26.74 -4.70 -14.89
C GLN A 135 27.60 -5.85 -15.44
N THR A 136 27.87 -6.89 -14.65
CA THR A 136 28.68 -8.04 -15.11
C THR A 136 27.99 -8.89 -16.17
N PHE A 137 26.66 -8.76 -16.33
CA PHE A 137 25.86 -9.49 -17.33
C PHE A 137 25.28 -8.60 -18.43
N ILE A 138 25.68 -7.33 -18.48
CA ILE A 138 25.36 -6.40 -19.56
C ILE A 138 26.60 -6.34 -20.44
N PHE A 139 26.54 -6.89 -21.66
CA PHE A 139 27.70 -6.98 -22.55
C PHE A 139 27.73 -5.90 -23.62
N ASP A 140 26.57 -5.40 -24.00
CA ASP A 140 26.43 -4.34 -24.97
C ASP A 140 26.85 -2.99 -24.36
N GLU A 141 27.76 -2.27 -25.04
CA GLU A 141 28.32 -1.02 -24.53
C GLU A 141 27.30 0.13 -24.57
N GLU A 142 26.33 0.10 -25.49
CA GLU A 142 25.24 1.09 -25.50
C GLU A 142 24.31 0.89 -24.30
N ASP A 143 23.96 -0.36 -23.97
CA ASP A 143 23.16 -0.71 -22.79
C ASP A 143 23.87 -0.33 -21.48
N LYS A 144 25.19 -0.56 -21.37
CA LYS A 144 25.98 -0.13 -20.21
C LYS A 144 26.02 1.39 -20.09
N SER A 145 26.24 2.09 -21.20
CA SER A 145 26.25 3.54 -21.24
C SER A 145 24.89 4.09 -20.81
N LEU A 146 23.80 3.49 -21.30
CA LEU A 146 22.44 3.87 -20.96
C LEU A 146 22.16 3.68 -19.47
N LEU A 147 22.55 2.54 -18.88
CA LEU A 147 22.39 2.28 -17.45
C LEU A 147 23.16 3.31 -16.60
N ASN A 148 24.43 3.56 -16.92
CA ASN A 148 25.29 4.49 -16.19
C ASN A 148 24.90 5.97 -16.40
N THR A 149 24.17 6.28 -17.48
CA THR A 149 23.60 7.61 -17.70
C THR A 149 22.29 7.78 -16.93
N ALA A 150 21.49 6.73 -16.82
CA ALA A 150 20.21 6.77 -16.14
C ALA A 150 20.34 6.76 -14.60
N TYR A 151 21.37 6.10 -14.06
CA TYR A 151 21.57 5.94 -12.62
C TYR A 151 22.87 6.58 -12.14
N ARG A 152 22.82 7.25 -10.98
CA ARG A 152 23.99 7.85 -10.35
C ARG A 152 24.14 7.40 -8.90
N LEU A 153 25.37 7.09 -8.48
CA LEU A 153 25.69 6.79 -7.09
C LEU A 153 25.34 7.98 -6.19
N ASP A 154 24.48 7.76 -5.21
CA ASP A 154 24.20 8.73 -4.15
C ASP A 154 25.03 8.41 -2.91
N THR A 155 26.01 9.28 -2.65
CA THR A 155 26.90 9.17 -1.49
C THR A 155 26.37 9.92 -0.26
N ASN A 156 25.24 10.64 -0.38
CA ASN A 156 24.68 11.46 0.70
C ASN A 156 23.77 10.66 1.64
N GLN A 157 23.34 9.47 1.22
CA GLN A 157 22.44 8.62 1.98
C GLN A 157 23.00 7.20 2.02
N THR A 158 23.30 6.70 3.23
CA THR A 158 23.65 5.30 3.44
C THR A 158 22.45 4.54 3.98
N TYR A 159 22.23 3.33 3.48
CA TYR A 159 21.24 2.41 4.06
C TYR A 159 21.93 1.55 5.10
N LEU A 160 21.28 1.40 6.27
CA LEU A 160 21.63 0.32 7.19
C LEU A 160 21.13 -0.97 6.54
N SER A 161 22.04 -1.78 6.01
CA SER A 161 21.72 -3.16 5.73
C SER A 161 21.39 -3.87 7.05
N ASN A 162 20.69 -5.00 6.98
CA ASN A 162 20.42 -5.84 8.16
C ASN A 162 21.71 -6.32 8.86
N GLU A 163 22.90 -6.09 8.27
CA GLU A 163 24.21 -6.51 8.75
C GLU A 163 25.09 -5.37 9.28
N GLN A 164 24.52 -4.22 9.67
CA GLN A 164 25.26 -3.06 10.18
C GLN A 164 26.29 -2.45 9.20
N SER A 165 26.29 -2.86 7.93
CA SER A 165 27.08 -2.24 6.88
C SER A 165 26.30 -1.06 6.27
N MET A 166 26.95 0.09 6.19
CA MET A 166 26.47 1.25 5.43
C MET A 166 26.71 0.97 3.95
N GLU A 167 25.63 0.81 3.18
CA GLU A 167 25.72 0.64 1.74
C GLU A 167 25.16 1.87 1.01
N TYR A 168 25.84 2.31 -0.05
CA TYR A 168 25.34 3.33 -0.96
C TYR A 168 24.30 2.75 -1.93
N SER A 169 23.64 3.64 -2.67
CA SER A 169 22.70 3.23 -3.71
C SER A 169 22.84 4.11 -4.94
N TYR A 170 22.66 3.49 -6.10
CA TYR A 170 22.45 4.18 -7.35
C TYR A 170 21.00 4.65 -7.45
N VAL A 171 20.79 5.92 -7.74
CA VAL A 171 19.47 6.55 -7.84
C VAL A 171 19.16 6.86 -9.30
N LEU A 172 17.95 6.51 -9.73
CA LEU A 172 17.42 6.83 -11.06
C LEU A 172 17.26 8.35 -11.19
N LEU A 173 17.90 8.93 -12.19
CA LEU A 173 17.89 10.37 -12.41
C LEU A 173 16.56 10.85 -13.01
N PRO A 174 16.09 12.06 -12.66
CA PRO A 174 14.88 12.63 -13.22
C PRO A 174 15.00 12.85 -14.74
N VAL A 175 13.90 12.62 -15.45
CA VAL A 175 13.85 12.72 -16.92
C VAL A 175 13.78 14.18 -17.36
N ASN A 176 14.69 14.61 -18.25
CA ASN A 176 14.60 15.92 -18.89
C ASN A 176 13.28 16.02 -19.70
N PRO A 177 12.43 17.04 -19.46
CA PRO A 177 11.19 17.24 -20.21
C PRO A 177 11.32 17.26 -21.74
N GLU A 178 12.47 17.70 -22.27
CA GLU A 178 12.72 17.77 -23.72
C GLU A 178 13.04 16.40 -24.35
N ALA A 179 13.50 15.44 -23.53
CA ALA A 179 13.91 14.11 -23.98
C ALA A 179 12.84 13.02 -23.79
N LYS A 180 11.60 13.38 -23.43
CA LYS A 180 10.53 12.43 -23.05
C LYS A 180 10.30 11.29 -24.04
N THR A 181 10.28 11.58 -25.33
CA THR A 181 10.01 10.56 -26.36
C THR A 181 11.15 9.55 -26.47
N GLN A 182 12.39 10.02 -26.35
CA GLN A 182 13.56 9.14 -26.34
C GLN A 182 13.60 8.34 -25.04
N TRP A 183 13.35 9.00 -23.90
CA TRP A 183 13.32 8.34 -22.60
C TRP A 183 12.33 7.17 -22.56
N LYS A 184 11.15 7.26 -23.18
CA LYS A 184 10.22 6.11 -23.21
C LYS A 184 10.82 4.87 -23.88
N LYS A 185 11.65 5.06 -24.91
CA LYS A 185 12.36 3.95 -25.57
C LYS A 185 13.48 3.43 -24.67
N ASP A 186 14.26 4.35 -24.12
CA ASP A 186 15.37 4.07 -23.22
C ASP A 186 14.91 3.34 -21.95
N GLU A 187 13.80 3.77 -21.35
CA GLU A 187 13.17 3.15 -20.18
C GLU A 187 12.76 1.71 -20.49
N LYS A 188 12.09 1.49 -21.63
CA LYS A 188 11.72 0.13 -22.07
C LYS A 188 12.97 -0.74 -22.23
N ARG A 189 14.02 -0.21 -22.86
CA ARG A 189 15.30 -0.90 -23.04
C ARG A 189 15.97 -1.21 -21.70
N LEU A 190 16.02 -0.25 -20.77
CA LEU A 190 16.58 -0.43 -19.43
C LEU A 190 15.83 -1.49 -18.64
N GLN A 191 14.49 -1.47 -18.68
CA GLN A 191 13.67 -2.51 -18.05
C GLN A 191 13.99 -3.89 -18.63
N GLU A 192 14.27 -3.97 -19.94
CA GLU A 192 14.67 -5.21 -20.58
C GLU A 192 16.05 -5.70 -20.09
N VAL A 193 17.05 -4.82 -20.18
CA VAL A 193 18.43 -5.09 -19.80
C VAL A 193 18.53 -5.50 -18.33
N LEU A 194 17.87 -4.77 -17.42
CA LEU A 194 17.92 -5.05 -15.98
C LEU A 194 17.20 -6.35 -15.61
N ARG A 195 16.08 -6.67 -16.25
CA ARG A 195 15.41 -7.97 -16.03
C ARG A 195 16.26 -9.14 -16.51
N TYR A 196 16.93 -8.99 -17.66
CA TYR A 196 17.86 -10.00 -18.15
C TYR A 196 19.06 -10.17 -17.22
N ALA A 197 19.75 -9.08 -16.88
CA ALA A 197 20.92 -9.09 -16.02
C ALA A 197 20.59 -9.68 -14.64
N SER A 198 19.48 -9.27 -14.02
CA SER A 198 19.05 -9.81 -12.72
C SER A 198 18.74 -11.30 -12.77
N ALA A 199 18.10 -11.79 -13.84
CA ALA A 199 17.87 -13.22 -14.02
C ALA A 199 19.19 -14.00 -14.13
N ARG A 200 20.17 -13.49 -14.89
CA ARG A 200 21.50 -14.11 -15.00
C ARG A 200 22.29 -14.07 -13.69
N CYS A 201 22.25 -12.95 -12.96
CA CYS A 201 22.85 -12.86 -11.63
C CYS A 201 22.28 -13.92 -10.69
N PHE A 202 20.94 -14.10 -10.68
CA PHE A 202 20.27 -15.09 -9.84
C PHE A 202 20.63 -16.53 -10.23
N GLU A 203 20.61 -16.86 -11.53
CA GLU A 203 21.03 -18.17 -12.05
C GLU A 203 22.47 -18.53 -11.65
N ASN A 204 23.35 -17.52 -11.59
CA ASN A 204 24.75 -17.65 -11.18
C ASN A 204 24.97 -17.45 -9.66
N LYS A 205 23.89 -17.43 -8.85
CA LYS A 205 23.92 -17.30 -7.38
C LYS A 205 24.65 -16.05 -6.87
N LYS A 206 24.67 -14.98 -7.67
CA LYS A 206 25.30 -13.71 -7.32
C LYS A 206 24.39 -12.80 -6.50
N ILE A 207 23.08 -12.98 -6.63
CA ILE A 207 22.05 -12.23 -5.91
C ILE A 207 20.98 -13.19 -5.40
N SER A 208 20.25 -12.75 -4.38
CA SER A 208 19.10 -13.46 -3.81
C SER A 208 17.86 -13.38 -4.72
N GLU A 209 16.88 -14.24 -4.46
CA GLU A 209 15.58 -14.18 -5.15
C GLU A 209 14.86 -12.85 -4.89
N ASN A 210 14.95 -12.31 -3.67
CA ASN A 210 14.36 -11.01 -3.33
C ASN A 210 14.98 -9.88 -4.16
N GLU A 211 16.30 -9.85 -4.31
CA GLU A 211 17.01 -8.89 -5.16
C GLU A 211 16.63 -9.02 -6.63
N ARG A 212 16.53 -10.25 -7.14
CA ARG A 212 16.03 -10.49 -8.50
C ARG A 212 14.62 -9.94 -8.64
N ASN A 213 13.75 -10.19 -7.66
CA ASN A 213 12.35 -9.80 -7.71
C ASN A 213 12.13 -8.26 -7.72
N GLU A 214 13.09 -7.45 -7.28
CA GLU A 214 13.04 -5.99 -7.38
C GLU A 214 12.81 -5.49 -8.84
N PHE A 215 13.26 -6.26 -9.84
CA PHE A 215 13.12 -5.94 -11.27
C PHE A 215 11.96 -6.66 -11.97
N HIS A 216 11.36 -7.66 -11.31
CA HIS A 216 10.41 -8.58 -11.93
C HIS A 216 8.98 -8.43 -11.41
N ILE A 217 8.79 -7.91 -10.18
CA ILE A 217 7.45 -7.72 -9.61
C ILE A 217 6.78 -6.47 -10.19
N SER A 218 5.51 -6.60 -10.60
CA SER A 218 4.73 -5.45 -11.09
C SER A 218 4.28 -4.53 -9.95
N THR A 219 3.97 -3.26 -10.27
CA THR A 219 3.48 -2.31 -9.27
C THR A 219 2.20 -2.81 -8.58
N THR A 220 1.23 -3.36 -9.33
CA THR A 220 0.00 -3.95 -8.77
C THR A 220 0.33 -5.13 -7.85
N ALA A 221 1.30 -5.98 -8.22
CA ALA A 221 1.73 -7.07 -7.34
C ALA A 221 2.41 -6.56 -6.05
N LYS A 222 3.23 -5.50 -6.12
CA LYS A 222 3.81 -4.85 -4.93
C LYS A 222 2.73 -4.30 -4.00
N GLU A 223 1.71 -3.64 -4.54
CA GLU A 223 0.54 -3.17 -3.79
C GLU A 223 -0.15 -4.35 -3.07
N ILE A 224 -0.42 -5.45 -3.78
CA ILE A 224 -1.06 -6.65 -3.21
C ILE A 224 -0.19 -7.29 -2.12
N TYR A 225 1.12 -7.48 -2.37
CA TYR A 225 2.02 -8.04 -1.37
C TYR A 225 2.08 -7.15 -0.13
N ARG A 226 2.13 -5.83 -0.29
CA ARG A 226 2.13 -4.86 0.82
C ARG A 226 0.81 -4.88 1.60
N ALA A 227 -0.33 -4.98 0.92
CA ALA A 227 -1.64 -5.08 1.55
C ALA A 227 -1.80 -6.39 2.36
N LEU A 228 -1.19 -7.48 1.89
CA LEU A 228 -1.27 -8.81 2.50
C LEU A 228 -0.16 -9.11 3.52
N GLN A 229 0.80 -8.20 3.75
CA GLN A 229 1.83 -8.36 4.79
C GLN A 229 1.20 -8.72 6.13
N ASN A 230 1.76 -9.73 6.82
CA ASN A 230 1.24 -10.44 8.00
C ASN A 230 0.49 -9.57 9.02
N ASN A 231 -0.77 -9.25 8.73
CA ASN A 231 -1.65 -8.44 9.54
C ASN A 231 -3.09 -8.86 9.25
N GLU A 232 -3.61 -9.77 10.08
CA GLU A 232 -4.96 -10.32 9.91
C GLU A 232 -6.04 -9.24 9.87
N HIS A 233 -5.87 -8.14 10.62
CA HIS A 233 -6.80 -7.03 10.61
C HIS A 233 -6.84 -6.31 9.24
N ARG A 234 -5.71 -6.19 8.55
CA ARG A 234 -5.67 -5.64 7.18
C ARG A 234 -6.34 -6.60 6.20
N GLN A 235 -6.02 -7.89 6.30
CA GLN A 235 -6.53 -8.94 5.40
C GLN A 235 -8.05 -9.11 5.47
N GLN A 236 -8.64 -9.02 6.68
CA GLN A 236 -10.10 -9.12 6.86
C GLN A 236 -10.89 -8.00 6.16
N ARG A 237 -10.26 -6.84 5.95
CA ARG A 237 -10.85 -5.63 5.36
C ARG A 237 -10.52 -5.46 3.88
N MET A 238 -9.81 -6.43 3.29
CA MET A 238 -9.42 -6.45 1.89
C MET A 238 -10.44 -7.26 1.09
N VAL A 239 -10.82 -6.77 -0.08
CA VAL A 239 -11.76 -7.45 -0.98
C VAL A 239 -11.12 -7.60 -2.36
N VAL A 240 -11.32 -8.74 -3.01
CA VAL A 240 -10.72 -9.04 -4.32
C VAL A 240 -11.81 -9.42 -5.31
N PHE A 241 -11.79 -8.78 -6.47
CA PHE A 241 -12.62 -9.12 -7.63
C PHE A 241 -11.72 -9.60 -8.76
N LEU A 242 -11.93 -10.85 -9.19
CA LEU A 242 -11.19 -11.52 -10.25
C LEU A 242 -12.07 -11.66 -11.49
N ARG A 243 -11.58 -11.24 -12.65
CA ARG A 243 -12.26 -11.44 -13.93
C ARG A 243 -11.48 -12.37 -14.84
N GLU A 244 -12.15 -13.34 -15.42
CA GLU A 244 -11.62 -14.25 -16.42
C GLU A 244 -12.40 -14.09 -17.73
N ILE A 245 -11.78 -13.47 -18.72
CA ILE A 245 -12.24 -13.50 -20.12
C ILE A 245 -11.99 -14.89 -20.71
N GLU A 246 -13.05 -15.63 -21.04
CA GLU A 246 -12.95 -17.00 -21.57
C GLU A 246 -12.59 -17.01 -23.07
N ASP A 247 -13.10 -16.04 -23.82
CA ASP A 247 -12.90 -15.87 -25.25
C ASP A 247 -11.75 -14.90 -25.59
N ILE A 248 -10.78 -14.70 -24.68
CA ILE A 248 -9.69 -13.72 -24.83
C ILE A 248 -8.84 -13.96 -26.08
N ALA A 249 -8.74 -15.23 -26.50
CA ALA A 249 -8.04 -15.62 -27.72
C ALA A 249 -8.75 -15.07 -28.97
N CYS A 250 -10.08 -14.93 -28.92
CA CYS A 250 -10.90 -14.48 -30.02
C CYS A 250 -11.01 -12.96 -30.09
N VAL A 251 -10.83 -12.21 -28.98
CA VAL A 251 -10.93 -10.74 -28.93
C VAL A 251 -10.03 -10.07 -29.97
N GLU A 252 -10.55 -9.02 -30.63
CA GLU A 252 -9.82 -8.24 -31.64
C GLU A 252 -8.45 -7.74 -31.13
N PRO A 253 -7.39 -7.71 -31.96
CA PRO A 253 -6.03 -7.41 -31.52
C PRO A 253 -5.89 -6.10 -30.72
N ASP A 254 -6.52 -5.02 -31.18
CA ASP A 254 -6.46 -3.71 -30.53
C ASP A 254 -7.04 -3.75 -29.10
N LEU A 255 -8.14 -4.48 -28.91
CA LEU A 255 -8.75 -4.67 -27.60
C LEU A 255 -7.97 -5.66 -26.74
N LYS A 256 -7.41 -6.70 -27.36
CA LYS A 256 -6.60 -7.72 -26.67
C LYS A 256 -5.37 -7.11 -26.00
N SER A 257 -4.76 -6.11 -26.63
CA SER A 257 -3.63 -5.35 -26.06
C SER A 257 -3.95 -4.71 -24.71
N LYS A 258 -5.23 -4.39 -24.44
CA LYS A 258 -5.69 -3.86 -23.15
C LYS A 258 -5.75 -4.90 -22.04
N PHE A 259 -5.75 -6.20 -22.36
CA PHE A 259 -5.88 -7.31 -21.41
C PHE A 259 -4.61 -8.14 -21.25
N THR A 260 -3.59 -7.91 -22.08
CA THR A 260 -2.35 -8.69 -22.04
C THR A 260 -1.13 -7.81 -21.75
N ASP A 261 -0.17 -8.36 -21.02
CA ASP A 261 1.13 -7.72 -20.85
C ASP A 261 1.93 -7.77 -22.17
N GLU A 262 2.63 -6.69 -22.49
CA GLU A 262 3.54 -6.66 -23.64
C GLU A 262 4.65 -7.70 -23.47
N LYS A 263 5.03 -8.33 -24.58
CA LYS A 263 6.17 -9.26 -24.59
C LYS A 263 7.50 -8.53 -24.46
N PHE A 264 8.44 -9.24 -23.84
CA PHE A 264 9.86 -8.95 -23.89
C PHE A 264 10.39 -9.45 -25.26
N ASN A 265 11.01 -8.59 -26.07
CA ASN A 265 11.66 -8.92 -27.36
C ASN A 265 10.82 -9.50 -28.52
N SER A 266 9.50 -9.35 -28.58
CA SER A 266 8.74 -9.67 -29.82
C SER A 266 7.38 -8.99 -29.90
N THR A 267 6.88 -8.77 -31.13
CA THR A 267 5.66 -8.03 -31.45
C THR A 267 4.37 -8.86 -31.45
N GLU A 268 4.40 -10.18 -31.23
CA GLU A 268 3.19 -11.03 -31.28
C GLU A 268 3.10 -12.04 -30.11
N GLY A 269 1.96 -12.05 -29.39
CA GLY A 269 1.58 -13.05 -28.36
C GLY A 269 1.63 -12.57 -26.90
N SER A 270 1.23 -13.41 -25.92
CA SER A 270 1.28 -13.06 -24.48
C SER A 270 2.65 -13.26 -23.83
N ASN A 271 2.97 -12.45 -22.82
CA ASN A 271 4.20 -12.57 -22.03
C ASN A 271 4.10 -13.75 -21.04
N VAL A 272 4.65 -14.92 -21.40
CA VAL A 272 4.58 -16.16 -20.62
C VAL A 272 5.07 -15.98 -19.18
N GLU A 273 6.15 -15.22 -18.99
CA GLU A 273 6.68 -14.93 -17.66
C GLU A 273 5.68 -14.12 -16.82
N ALA A 274 5.10 -13.06 -17.38
CA ALA A 274 4.09 -12.26 -16.68
C ALA A 274 2.85 -13.09 -16.31
N GLN A 275 2.41 -13.99 -17.20
CA GLN A 275 1.29 -14.89 -16.91
C GLN A 275 1.61 -15.89 -15.80
N LYS A 276 2.85 -16.40 -15.74
CA LYS A 276 3.32 -17.24 -14.63
C LYS A 276 3.25 -16.47 -13.31
N PHE A 277 3.81 -15.27 -13.25
CA PHE A 277 3.76 -14.42 -12.06
C PHE A 277 2.32 -14.04 -11.65
N LEU A 278 1.45 -13.80 -12.61
CA LEU A 278 0.03 -13.52 -12.35
C LEU A 278 -0.67 -14.74 -11.73
N ALA A 279 -0.39 -15.96 -12.22
CA ALA A 279 -0.93 -17.19 -11.65
C ALA A 279 -0.42 -17.43 -10.22
N GLU A 280 0.87 -17.20 -9.98
CA GLU A 280 1.47 -17.25 -8.64
C GLU A 280 0.84 -16.22 -7.70
N LEU A 281 0.62 -14.99 -8.16
CA LEU A 281 -0.03 -13.92 -7.40
C LEU A 281 -1.48 -14.28 -7.05
N LYS A 282 -2.26 -14.80 -8.00
CA LYS A 282 -3.64 -15.28 -7.74
C LYS A 282 -3.65 -16.42 -6.70
N THR A 283 -2.67 -17.32 -6.75
CA THR A 283 -2.51 -18.40 -5.76
C THR A 283 -2.15 -17.84 -4.39
N TYR A 284 -1.23 -16.87 -4.32
CA TYR A 284 -0.85 -16.19 -3.09
C TYR A 284 -2.03 -15.48 -2.43
N ILE A 285 -2.84 -14.74 -3.19
CA ILE A 285 -4.06 -14.09 -2.69
C ILE A 285 -5.01 -15.12 -2.04
N LYS A 286 -5.30 -16.22 -2.75
CA LYS A 286 -6.17 -17.30 -2.25
C LYS A 286 -5.62 -17.97 -0.99
N SER A 287 -4.29 -17.99 -0.81
CA SER A 287 -3.65 -18.53 0.39
C SER A 287 -3.72 -17.61 1.61
N LYS A 288 -4.04 -16.32 1.41
CA LYS A 288 -4.00 -15.28 2.46
C LYS A 288 -5.35 -14.72 2.85
N LEU A 289 -6.35 -14.79 1.96
CA LEU A 289 -7.68 -14.24 2.20
C LEU A 289 -8.74 -15.32 2.34
N SER A 290 -9.79 -15.03 3.11
CA SER A 290 -11.01 -15.86 3.15
C SER A 290 -11.67 -15.87 1.77
N GLU A 291 -12.30 -17.00 1.42
CA GLU A 291 -13.11 -17.11 0.19
C GLU A 291 -14.24 -16.08 0.16
N ASP A 292 -14.78 -15.68 1.32
CA ASP A 292 -15.81 -14.64 1.43
C ASP A 292 -15.35 -13.25 0.94
N ASN A 293 -14.04 -13.05 0.82
CA ASN A 293 -13.44 -11.81 0.35
C ASN A 293 -12.96 -11.89 -1.11
N ILE A 294 -13.15 -13.01 -1.80
CA ILE A 294 -12.69 -13.23 -3.19
C ILE A 294 -13.89 -13.55 -4.09
N PHE A 295 -14.16 -12.67 -5.04
CA PHE A 295 -15.26 -12.81 -6.00
C PHE A 295 -14.71 -13.02 -7.41
N THR A 296 -15.02 -14.15 -8.04
CA THR A 296 -14.51 -14.49 -9.39
C THR A 296 -15.64 -14.49 -10.41
N TYR A 297 -15.39 -13.91 -11.57
CA TYR A 297 -16.34 -13.82 -12.68
C TYR A 297 -15.73 -14.38 -13.95
N LYS A 298 -16.54 -15.08 -14.73
CA LYS A 298 -16.19 -15.55 -16.07
C LYS A 298 -17.05 -14.80 -17.08
N VAL A 299 -16.43 -14.29 -18.13
CA VAL A 299 -17.10 -13.42 -19.09
C VAL A 299 -16.68 -13.76 -20.52
N HIS A 300 -17.65 -13.75 -21.43
CA HIS A 300 -17.41 -13.76 -22.86
C HIS A 300 -17.38 -12.30 -23.33
N TRP A 301 -16.19 -11.77 -23.59
CA TRP A 301 -15.99 -10.34 -23.81
C TRP A 301 -16.46 -9.86 -25.19
N LYS A 302 -16.56 -10.76 -26.18
CA LYS A 302 -17.17 -10.43 -27.48
C LYS A 302 -18.68 -10.27 -27.42
N ASP A 303 -19.32 -10.92 -26.45
CA ASP A 303 -20.75 -10.86 -26.27
C ASP A 303 -21.12 -9.65 -25.39
N GLU A 304 -21.65 -8.61 -26.02
CA GLU A 304 -22.12 -7.40 -25.34
C GLU A 304 -23.19 -7.68 -24.29
N SER A 305 -23.99 -8.75 -24.43
CA SER A 305 -24.95 -9.14 -23.41
C SER A 305 -24.25 -9.75 -22.19
N SER A 306 -23.36 -10.72 -22.40
CA SER A 306 -22.49 -11.29 -21.34
C SER A 306 -21.70 -10.20 -20.60
N LYS A 307 -21.10 -9.26 -21.33
CA LYS A 307 -20.35 -8.14 -20.74
C LYS A 307 -21.24 -7.26 -19.85
N ARG A 308 -22.45 -6.93 -20.32
CA ARG A 308 -23.40 -6.10 -19.57
C ARG A 308 -23.92 -6.80 -18.32
N GLU A 309 -24.24 -8.09 -18.43
CA GLU A 309 -24.66 -8.91 -17.30
C GLU A 309 -23.56 -9.00 -16.24
N TYR A 310 -22.32 -9.31 -16.66
CA TYR A 310 -21.14 -9.29 -15.79
C TYR A 310 -21.00 -7.96 -15.05
N LEU A 311 -21.02 -6.84 -15.77
CA LEU A 311 -20.80 -5.52 -15.18
C LEU A 311 -21.92 -5.16 -14.18
N ASN A 312 -23.17 -5.47 -14.50
CA ASN A 312 -24.29 -5.26 -13.58
C ASN A 312 -24.15 -6.09 -12.30
N GLU A 313 -23.78 -7.37 -12.42
CA GLU A 313 -23.56 -8.23 -11.26
C GLU A 313 -22.39 -7.73 -10.42
N PHE A 314 -21.26 -7.40 -11.06
CA PHE A 314 -20.08 -6.85 -10.41
C PHE A 314 -20.40 -5.59 -9.60
N LEU A 315 -21.12 -4.63 -10.18
CA LEU A 315 -21.45 -3.37 -9.49
C LEU A 315 -22.40 -3.60 -8.31
N ALA A 316 -23.39 -4.48 -8.47
CA ALA A 316 -24.32 -4.84 -7.40
C ALA A 316 -23.57 -5.53 -6.25
N ARG A 317 -22.71 -6.50 -6.57
CA ARG A 317 -21.90 -7.23 -5.59
C ARG A 317 -20.92 -6.31 -4.88
N PHE A 318 -20.21 -5.45 -5.63
CA PHE A 318 -19.27 -4.49 -5.05
C PHE A 318 -19.97 -3.60 -4.04
N TYR A 319 -21.10 -2.98 -4.41
CA TYR A 319 -21.86 -2.14 -3.50
C TYR A 319 -22.24 -2.91 -2.22
N GLN A 320 -22.81 -4.11 -2.38
CA GLN A 320 -23.30 -4.90 -1.27
C GLN A 320 -22.17 -5.32 -0.31
N VAL A 321 -21.07 -5.85 -0.85
CA VAL A 321 -19.92 -6.32 -0.05
C VAL A 321 -19.29 -5.17 0.73
N ILE A 322 -19.07 -4.03 0.07
CA ILE A 322 -18.46 -2.86 0.73
C ILE A 322 -19.41 -2.29 1.78
N LYS A 323 -20.71 -2.21 1.48
CA LYS A 323 -21.73 -1.79 2.43
C LYS A 323 -21.76 -2.70 3.67
N ASP A 324 -21.72 -4.01 3.50
CA ASP A 324 -21.77 -4.97 4.60
C ASP A 324 -20.50 -4.94 5.45
N GLN A 325 -19.33 -4.76 4.82
CA GLN A 325 -18.06 -4.50 5.52
C GLN A 325 -18.11 -3.21 6.34
N ILE A 326 -18.68 -2.13 5.79
CA ILE A 326 -18.90 -0.87 6.50
C ILE A 326 -19.80 -1.09 7.72
N ASP A 327 -20.94 -1.74 7.52
CA ASP A 327 -21.89 -2.04 8.60
C ASP A 327 -21.26 -2.86 9.71
N TYR A 328 -20.52 -3.90 9.35
CA TYR A 328 -19.86 -4.78 10.29
C TYR A 328 -18.78 -4.05 11.10
N HIS A 329 -17.87 -3.35 10.43
CA HIS A 329 -16.72 -2.74 11.11
C HIS A 329 -17.08 -1.46 11.88
N ILE A 330 -17.97 -0.61 11.37
CA ILE A 330 -18.39 0.60 12.09
C ILE A 330 -19.18 0.23 13.35
N LYS A 331 -20.17 -0.68 13.26
CA LYS A 331 -20.94 -1.12 14.44
C LYS A 331 -20.07 -1.77 15.52
N ARG A 332 -19.00 -2.46 15.11
CA ARG A 332 -18.08 -3.14 16.03
C ARG A 332 -17.00 -2.22 16.62
N SER A 333 -16.62 -1.17 15.90
CA SER A 333 -15.62 -0.18 16.36
C SER A 333 -16.20 0.85 17.33
N GLN A 334 -17.52 0.97 17.42
CA GLN A 334 -18.18 1.68 18.51
C GLN A 334 -17.97 0.86 19.81
N SER A 335 -16.84 1.12 20.49
CA SER A 335 -16.63 0.64 21.85
C SER A 335 -17.78 1.17 22.71
N LYS A 336 -18.46 0.27 23.43
CA LYS A 336 -19.41 0.68 24.48
C LYS A 336 -18.70 1.20 25.72
N ASP A 337 -17.38 1.02 25.81
CA ASP A 337 -16.56 1.47 26.93
C ASP A 337 -16.03 2.89 26.67
N ALA A 338 -16.60 3.85 27.40
CA ALA A 338 -16.22 5.25 27.36
C ALA A 338 -14.78 5.45 27.85
N LEU A 339 -14.33 4.69 28.85
CA LEU A 339 -12.99 4.79 29.40
C LEU A 339 -11.94 4.34 28.38
N TYR A 340 -12.20 3.23 27.68
CA TYR A 340 -11.31 2.76 26.61
C TYR A 340 -11.19 3.82 25.50
N THR A 341 -12.32 4.42 25.13
CA THR A 341 -12.37 5.45 24.07
C THR A 341 -11.55 6.68 24.48
N GLU A 342 -11.75 7.17 25.70
CA GLU A 342 -11.00 8.30 26.27
C GLU A 342 -9.50 7.99 26.36
N ALA A 343 -9.13 6.85 26.93
CA ALA A 343 -7.73 6.44 27.06
C ALA A 343 -7.04 6.32 25.70
N LEU A 344 -7.74 5.79 24.69
CA LEU A 344 -7.23 5.67 23.33
C LEU A 344 -6.98 7.05 22.72
N GLU A 345 -7.89 8.01 22.92
CA GLU A 345 -7.72 9.39 22.44
C GLU A 345 -6.53 10.09 23.10
N HIS A 346 -6.32 9.89 24.40
CA HIS A 346 -5.13 10.39 25.08
C HIS A 346 -3.85 9.75 24.55
N ALA A 347 -3.84 8.44 24.35
CA ALA A 347 -2.67 7.73 23.84
C ALA A 347 -2.31 8.14 22.41
N ILE A 348 -3.30 8.33 21.53
CA ILE A 348 -3.10 8.84 20.17
C ILE A 348 -2.46 10.24 20.24
N ARG A 349 -2.98 11.14 21.08
CA ARG A 349 -2.39 12.47 21.26
C ARG A 349 -0.96 12.39 21.77
N CYS A 350 -0.66 11.51 22.73
CA CYS A 350 0.70 11.30 23.23
C CYS A 350 1.65 10.94 22.07
N LYS A 351 1.26 9.96 21.25
CA LYS A 351 2.04 9.52 20.09
C LYS A 351 2.26 10.64 19.07
N MET A 352 1.25 11.50 18.85
CA MET A 352 1.38 12.67 17.95
C MET A 352 2.39 13.70 18.47
N PHE A 353 2.34 14.06 19.75
CA PHE A 353 3.24 15.07 20.33
C PHE A 353 4.68 14.58 20.48
N ASN A 354 4.90 13.26 20.56
CA ASN A 354 6.24 12.68 20.70
C ASN A 354 7.10 12.77 19.43
N LYS A 355 6.50 12.94 18.24
CA LYS A 355 7.26 12.99 16.98
C LYS A 355 8.25 14.16 16.91
N ASN A 356 7.94 15.28 17.57
CA ASN A 356 8.73 16.52 17.54
C ASN A 356 9.06 17.03 18.95
N TYR A 357 9.22 16.12 19.92
CA TYR A 357 9.48 16.50 21.30
C TYR A 357 10.95 16.89 21.52
N SER A 358 11.16 18.07 22.10
CA SER A 358 12.45 18.47 22.66
C SER A 358 12.46 18.21 24.18
N PRO A 359 13.42 17.44 24.71
CA PRO A 359 13.50 17.12 26.13
C PRO A 359 13.53 18.34 27.05
N ARG A 360 12.79 18.27 28.17
CA ARG A 360 12.84 19.22 29.29
C ARG A 360 13.00 18.47 30.61
N GLU A 361 14.24 18.04 30.87
CA GLU A 361 14.60 17.14 31.96
C GLU A 361 14.25 17.68 33.35
N ASP A 362 14.42 18.98 33.57
CA ASP A 362 14.16 19.65 34.84
C ASP A 362 12.67 19.59 35.23
N ILE A 363 11.80 19.97 34.30
CA ILE A 363 10.34 19.94 34.49
C ILE A 363 9.87 18.50 34.61
N MET A 364 10.41 17.59 33.80
CA MET A 364 9.97 16.20 33.81
C MET A 364 10.41 15.45 35.06
N GLN A 365 11.58 15.75 35.61
CA GLN A 365 12.01 15.21 36.90
C GLN A 365 11.11 15.68 38.04
N GLN A 366 10.67 16.95 38.04
CA GLN A 366 9.72 17.46 39.03
C GLN A 366 8.38 16.73 38.95
N ILE A 367 7.84 16.54 37.74
CA ILE A 367 6.60 15.80 37.52
C ILE A 367 6.75 14.34 37.94
N LYS A 368 7.85 13.68 37.57
CA LYS A 368 8.15 12.30 37.97
C LYS A 368 8.18 12.14 39.49
N ASN A 369 8.90 13.03 40.17
CA ASN A 369 8.97 13.03 41.63
C ASN A 369 7.58 13.24 42.25
N PHE A 370 6.77 14.16 41.72
CA PHE A 370 5.41 14.39 42.17
C PHE A 370 4.53 13.15 41.98
N VAL A 371 4.46 12.58 40.77
CA VAL A 371 3.61 11.43 40.46
C VAL A 371 3.97 10.21 41.31
N LEU A 372 5.26 9.95 41.54
CA LEU A 372 5.73 8.80 42.32
C LEU A 372 5.62 9.00 43.84
N SER A 373 5.63 10.24 44.34
CA SER A 373 5.56 10.53 45.78
C SER A 373 4.16 10.82 46.30
N ASN A 374 3.20 11.12 45.42
CA ASN A 374 1.91 11.65 45.82
C ASN A 374 0.97 10.57 46.39
N THR A 375 1.02 10.39 47.71
CA THR A 375 0.07 9.59 48.51
C THR A 375 -1.20 10.37 48.91
N SER A 376 -1.30 11.66 48.54
CA SER A 376 -2.31 12.60 49.08
C SER A 376 -3.51 12.86 48.15
N GLY A 377 -3.44 12.45 46.88
CA GLY A 377 -4.51 12.65 45.90
C GLY A 377 -4.64 14.07 45.32
N ALA A 378 -3.73 15.00 45.66
CA ALA A 378 -3.74 16.37 45.13
C ALA A 378 -3.40 16.43 43.63
N PRO A 379 -4.03 17.31 42.83
CA PRO A 379 -3.74 17.44 41.40
C PRO A 379 -2.39 18.13 41.12
N CYS A 380 -1.68 17.67 40.08
CA CYS A 380 -0.51 18.36 39.54
C CYS A 380 -0.95 19.48 38.57
N ILE A 381 -0.45 20.70 38.73
CA ILE A 381 -0.79 21.83 37.86
C ILE A 381 0.44 22.20 37.01
N LEU A 382 0.35 22.04 35.70
CA LEU A 382 1.34 22.54 34.74
C LEU A 382 0.85 23.84 34.12
N HIS A 383 1.51 24.97 34.41
CA HIS A 383 1.10 26.30 33.96
C HIS A 383 2.21 27.02 33.18
N GLY A 384 1.83 28.03 32.39
CA GLY A 384 2.72 28.81 31.52
C GLY A 384 1.96 29.40 30.32
N ASP A 385 2.58 30.33 29.60
CA ASP A 385 1.94 31.07 28.50
C ASP A 385 1.49 30.14 27.35
N SER A 386 0.57 30.62 26.51
CA SER A 386 0.15 29.87 25.32
C SER A 386 1.35 29.57 24.41
N GLY A 387 1.42 28.36 23.85
CA GLY A 387 2.52 27.94 22.97
C GLY A 387 3.82 27.49 23.68
N THR A 388 3.90 27.52 25.01
CA THR A 388 5.09 27.09 25.77
C THR A 388 5.35 25.58 25.80
N GLY A 389 4.51 24.78 25.15
CA GLY A 389 4.70 23.32 25.04
C GLY A 389 4.12 22.48 26.16
N LYS A 390 3.23 23.05 27.01
CA LYS A 390 2.57 22.33 28.12
C LYS A 390 1.95 20.99 27.70
N SER A 391 1.19 20.97 26.60
CA SER A 391 0.55 19.74 26.09
C SER A 391 1.57 18.70 25.62
N SER A 392 2.70 19.14 25.05
CA SER A 392 3.79 18.25 24.64
C SER A 392 4.49 17.63 25.84
N ILE A 393 4.66 18.39 26.93
CA ILE A 393 5.19 17.88 28.20
C ILE A 393 4.22 16.86 28.81
N MET A 394 2.92 17.16 28.86
CA MET A 394 1.90 16.22 29.37
C MET A 394 1.87 14.91 28.57
N ALA A 395 2.03 14.98 27.25
CA ALA A 395 2.08 13.82 26.37
C ALA A 395 3.26 12.88 26.64
N GLN A 396 4.35 13.37 27.24
CA GLN A 396 5.53 12.54 27.53
C GLN A 396 5.50 11.87 28.91
N ILE A 397 4.63 12.33 29.81
CA ILE A 397 4.52 11.75 31.15
C ILE A 397 4.30 10.23 31.09
N PRO A 398 3.36 9.68 30.28
CA PRO A 398 3.15 8.22 30.21
C PRO A 398 4.34 7.42 29.65
N VAL A 399 5.27 8.09 28.96
CA VAL A 399 6.45 7.46 28.36
C VAL A 399 7.63 7.44 29.31
N GLU A 400 7.89 8.56 30.00
CA GLU A 400 9.06 8.77 30.86
C GLU A 400 8.80 8.45 32.35
N VAL A 401 7.53 8.48 32.76
CA VAL A 401 7.07 8.21 34.12
C VAL A 401 6.29 6.89 34.11
N LYS A 402 7.00 5.79 33.83
CA LYS A 402 6.48 4.43 34.00
C LYS A 402 6.83 3.91 35.40
N HIS A 403 5.91 3.15 36.00
CA HIS A 403 6.18 2.35 37.19
C HIS A 403 7.09 1.16 36.88
#